data_AF-A0A0Q5EG29-F1
#
_entry.id   AF-A0A0Q5EG29-F1
#
_cell.length_a   1.000
_cell.length_b   1.000
_cell.length_c   1.000
_cell.angle_alpha   90.00
_cell.angle_beta   90.00
_cell.angle_gamma   90.00
#
_symmetry.space_group_name_H-M   'P 1'
#
loop_
_entity.id
_entity.type
_entity.pdbx_description
1 polymer ?
#
loop_
_entity_poly.entity_id
_entity_poly.type
_entity_poly.pdbx_seq_one_letter_code
_entity_poly.pdbx_strand_id
1 'polypeptide(L)' 'MSLTRLFIDTQVRVQQFFKDKEAASAIEYVLIAAMVSVVIVLFVTPLGNAVKSTLNEVLVALKGTAI' A
#
# COMPACT_ATOMS: atom_id res chain seq x y z
N MET A 1 -38.50 12.29 -29.73
CA MET A 1 -37.20 12.79 -29.21
C MET A 1 -36.65 12.02 -28.00
N SER A 2 -37.44 11.21 -27.28
CA SER A 2 -36.95 10.43 -26.12
C SER A 2 -36.10 9.21 -26.53
N LEU A 3 -36.53 8.45 -27.54
CA LEU A 3 -35.84 7.23 -27.99
C LEU A 3 -34.45 7.48 -28.58
N THR A 4 -34.28 8.58 -29.31
CA THR A 4 -32.98 8.94 -29.89
C THR A 4 -31.97 9.35 -28.82
N ARG A 5 -32.42 10.05 -27.76
CA ARG A 5 -31.59 10.38 -26.61
C ARG A 5 -31.18 9.12 -25.84
N LEU A 6 -32.11 8.21 -25.59
CA LEU A 6 -31.84 6.92 -24.95
C LEU A 6 -30.79 6.10 -25.72
N PHE A 7 -30.91 6.04 -27.04
CA PHE A 7 -29.96 5.33 -27.90
C PHE A 7 -28.55 5.93 -27.82
N ILE A 8 -28.44 7.26 -27.90
CA ILE A 8 -27.16 7.96 -27.79
C ILE A 8 -26.56 7.78 -26.39
N ASP A 9 -27.35 7.94 -25.33
CA ASP A 9 -26.88 7.79 -23.96
C ASP A 9 -26.34 6.38 -23.69
N THR A 10 -27.00 5.36 -24.22
CA THR A 10 -26.55 3.97 -24.12
C THR A 10 -25.23 3.76 -24.87
N GLN A 11 -25.14 4.27 -26.11
CA GLN A 11 -23.91 4.20 -26.91
C GLN A 11 -22.74 4.91 -26.21
N VAL A 12 -22.97 6.10 -25.63
CA VAL A 12 -21.97 6.86 -24.90
C VAL A 12 -21.49 6.11 -23.66
N ARG A 13 -22.40 5.53 -22.86
CA ARG A 13 -22.03 4.75 -21.67
C ARG A 13 -21.21 3.51 -22.01
N VAL A 14 -21.57 2.79 -23.08
CA VAL A 14 -20.80 1.63 -23.55
C VAL A 14 -19.40 2.05 -23.99
N GLN A 15 -19.28 3.16 -24.74
CA GLN A 15 -17.97 3.69 -25.13
C GLN A 15 -17.14 4.16 -23.93
N GLN A 16 -17.76 4.77 -22.92
CA GLN A 16 -17.09 5.16 -21.68
C GLN A 16 -16.57 3.93 -20.93
N PHE A 17 -17.36 2.88 -20.80
CA PHE A 17 -16.94 1.63 -20.15
C PHE A 17 -15.70 1.00 -20.81
N PHE A 18 -15.62 0.96 -22.13
CA PHE A 18 -14.42 0.45 -22.83
C PHE A 18 -13.20 1.39 -22.70
N LYS A 19 -13.43 2.69 -22.48
CA LYS A 19 -12.38 3.69 -22.26
C LYS A 19 -11.97 3.78 -20.81
N ASP A 20 -12.72 3.20 -19.89
CA ASP A 20 -12.46 3.24 -18.48
C ASP A 20 -11.16 2.48 -18.16
N LYS A 21 -10.25 3.16 -17.45
CA LYS A 21 -8.94 2.68 -17.03
C LYS A 21 -8.78 2.75 -15.51
N GLU A 22 -9.86 2.97 -14.76
CA GLU A 22 -9.82 3.06 -13.30
C GLU A 22 -9.16 1.81 -12.68
N ALA A 23 -9.40 0.61 -13.23
CA ALA A 23 -8.73 -0.62 -12.79
C ALA A 23 -7.21 -0.65 -13.11
N ALA A 24 -6.78 0.00 -14.20
CA ALA A 24 -5.36 0.14 -14.53
C ALA A 24 -4.67 1.20 -13.66
N SER A 25 -5.41 2.17 -13.12
CA SER A 25 -4.88 3.10 -12.10
C SER A 25 -4.70 2.41 -10.75
N ALA A 26 -5.60 1.49 -10.37
CA ALA A 26 -5.50 0.76 -9.10
C ALA A 26 -4.21 -0.08 -8.99
N ILE A 27 -3.72 -0.67 -10.10
CA ILE A 27 -2.49 -1.48 -10.07
C ILE A 27 -1.23 -0.64 -9.81
N GLU A 28 -1.22 0.64 -10.16
CA GLU A 28 -0.09 1.55 -9.90
C GLU A 28 0.09 1.78 -8.40
N TYR A 29 -1.01 2.06 -7.69
CA TYR A 29 -0.98 2.23 -6.24
C TYR A 29 -0.60 0.93 -5.51
N VAL A 30 -1.08 -0.22 -5.99
CA VAL A 30 -0.69 -1.53 -5.44
C VAL A 30 0.80 -1.79 -5.63
N LEU A 31 1.36 -1.45 -6.79
CA LEU A 31 2.79 -1.59 -7.06
C LEU A 31 3.63 -0.70 -6.13
N ILE A 32 3.22 0.55 -5.93
CA ILE A 32 3.88 1.47 -4.99
C ILE A 32 3.81 0.91 -3.56
N ALA A 33 2.65 0.44 -3.12
CA ALA A 33 2.49 -0.18 -1.81
C ALA A 33 3.38 -1.41 -1.63
N ALA A 34 3.54 -2.22 -2.67
CA ALA A 34 4.42 -3.39 -2.66
C ALA A 34 5.90 -2.98 -2.50
N MET A 35 6.35 -1.96 -3.25
CA MET A 35 7.74 -1.47 -3.14
C MET A 35 8.04 -0.94 -1.73
N VAL A 36 7.13 -0.15 -1.15
CA VAL A 36 7.29 0.37 0.23
C VAL A 36 7.30 -0.76 1.25
N SER A 37 6.43 -1.76 1.09
CA SER A 37 6.34 -2.91 1.99
C SER A 37 7.62 -3.73 2.03
N VAL A 38 8.26 -3.96 0.87
CA VAL A 38 9.55 -4.67 0.80
C VAL A 38 10.62 -3.93 1.59
N VAL A 39 10.73 -2.61 1.42
CA VAL A 39 11.69 -1.78 2.18
C VAL A 39 11.44 -1.90 3.68
N ILE A 40 10.19 -1.77 4.14
CA ILE A 40 9.86 -1.87 5.57
C ILE A 40 10.29 -3.22 6.15
N VAL A 41 9.96 -4.33 5.48
CA VAL A 41 10.30 -5.68 5.96
C VAL A 41 11.81 -5.88 6.07
N LEU A 42 12.59 -5.32 5.14
CA LEU A 42 14.05 -5.42 5.16
C LEU A 42 14.67 -4.71 6.37
N PHE A 43 14.10 -3.59 6.81
CA PHE A 43 14.69 -2.75 7.86
C PHE A 43 14.07 -2.92 9.25
N VAL A 44 12.85 -3.44 9.37
CA VAL A 44 12.13 -3.51 10.66
C VAL A 44 12.86 -4.41 11.67
N THR A 45 13.37 -5.57 11.23
CA THR A 45 14.07 -6.53 12.10
C THR A 45 15.42 -6.00 12.60
N PRO A 46 16.36 -5.54 11.74
CA PRO A 46 17.63 -5.03 12.24
C PRO A 46 17.45 -3.79 13.13
N LEU A 47 16.47 -2.92 12.82
CA LEU A 47 16.15 -1.77 13.67
C LEU A 47 15.60 -2.22 15.03
N GLY A 48 14.67 -3.17 15.04
CA GLY A 48 14.13 -3.74 16.27
C GLY A 48 15.21 -4.37 17.14
N ASN A 49 16.16 -5.08 16.53
CA ASN A 49 17.30 -5.67 17.23
C ASN A 49 18.22 -4.59 17.83
N ALA A 50 18.48 -3.50 17.10
CA ALA A 50 19.30 -2.40 17.60
C ALA A 50 18.65 -1.73 18.82
N VAL A 51 17.35 -1.40 18.73
CA VAL A 51 16.59 -0.84 19.87
C VAL A 51 16.59 -1.80 21.05
N LYS A 52 16.32 -3.09 20.81
CA LYS A 52 16.36 -4.12 21.84
C LYS A 52 17.73 -4.21 22.52
N SER A 53 18.81 -4.14 21.75
CA SER A 53 20.19 -4.13 22.28
C SER A 53 20.40 -2.94 23.22
N THR A 54 20.07 -1.73 22.79
CA THR A 54 20.23 -0.53 23.62
C THR A 54 19.40 -0.60 24.91
N LEU A 55 18.17 -1.11 24.84
CA LEU A 55 17.34 -1.27 26.03
C LEU A 55 17.91 -2.33 26.98
N ASN A 56 18.46 -3.43 26.46
CA ASN A 56 19.11 -4.44 27.28
C ASN A 56 20.38 -3.91 27.96
N GLU A 57 21.17 -3.07 27.30
CA GLU A 57 22.33 -2.41 27.91
C GLU A 57 21.90 -1.57 29.13
N VAL A 58 20.84 -0.79 28.99
CA VAL A 58 20.26 -0.02 30.10
C VAL A 58 19.75 -0.96 31.21
N LEU A 59 19.07 -2.05 30.85
CA LEU A 59 18.51 -2.99 31.81
C LEU A 59 19.60 -3.67 32.65
N VAL A 60 20.70 -4.06 32.02
CA VAL A 60 21.88 -4.61 32.69
C VAL A 60 22.54 -3.58 33.60
N ALA A 61 22.64 -2.31 33.17
CA ALA A 61 23.16 -1.23 34.02
C ALA A 61 22.31 -1.03 35.29
N LEU A 62 21.01 -1.32 35.23
CA LEU A 62 20.08 -1.33 36.36
C LEU A 62 20.06 -2.64 37.15
N LYS A 63 21.00 -3.57 36.90
CA LYS A 63 21.10 -4.91 37.49
C LYS A 63 19.95 -5.86 37.15
N GLY A 64 19.20 -5.59 36.08
CA GLY A 64 18.25 -6.53 35.50
C GLY A 64 18.93 -7.58 34.60
N THR A 65 18.15 -8.56 34.15
CA THR A 65 18.60 -9.59 33.19
C THR A 65 18.13 -9.24 31.78
N ALA A 66 19.06 -9.21 30.82
CA ALA A 66 18.74 -8.99 29.41
C ALA A 66 17.80 -10.07 28.85
N ILE A 67 16.91 -9.67 27.95
CA ILE A 67 15.87 -10.50 27.30
C ILE A 67 15.99 -10.46 25.79
#